data_AF-A0A920JJ35-F1
#
_entry.id   AF-A0A920JJ35-F1
#
_cell.length_a   1.000
_cell.length_b   1.000
_cell.length_c   1.000
_cell.angle_alpha   90.00
_cell.angle_beta   90.00
_cell.angle_gamma   90.00
#
_symmetry.space_group_name_H-M   'P 1'
#
loop_
_entity.id
_entity.type
_entity.pdbx_description
1 polymer ?
#
loop_
_entity_poly.entity_id
_entity_poly.type
_entity_poly.pdbx_seq_one_letter_code
_entity_poly.pdbx_strand_id
1 'polypeptide(L)'
;MSAKTKFALQLIVAASSTYYLLGQGSEVLSSEVLIPFTNNIRVDLGWLFLPFAIFVIVGSSNAVNLTDGLDGLAICRLNDCNCLRNFCLCDW
;
A
#
# COMPACT_ATOMS: atom_id res chain seq x y z
N MET A 1 8.97 17.32 9.34
CA MET A 1 9.99 16.32 8.93
C MET A 1 10.36 16.57 7.48
N SER A 2 11.66 16.54 7.16
CA SER A 2 12.12 16.65 5.77
C SER A 2 11.56 15.49 4.93
N ALA A 3 11.15 15.76 3.69
CA ALA A 3 10.61 14.75 2.77
C ALA A 3 11.58 13.55 2.60
N LYS A 4 12.88 13.83 2.61
CA LYS A 4 13.94 12.82 2.57
C LYS A 4 13.89 11.86 3.78
N THR A 5 13.62 12.39 4.96
CA THR A 5 13.50 11.61 6.20
C THR A 5 12.24 10.75 6.22
N LYS A 6 11.11 11.29 5.71
CA LYS A 6 9.86 10.54 5.59
C LYS A 6 10.01 9.35 4.64
N PHE A 7 10.64 9.57 3.49
CA PHE A 7 10.90 8.52 2.50
C PHE A 7 11.87 7.46 3.03
N ALA A 8 12.96 7.87 3.70
CA ALA A 8 13.91 6.94 4.31
C ALA A 8 13.25 6.04 5.38
N LEU A 9 12.37 6.61 6.21
CA LEU A 9 11.61 5.84 7.21
C LEU A 9 10.66 4.83 6.57
N GLN A 10 9.93 5.23 5.53
CA GLN A 10 9.05 4.30 4.78
C GLN A 10 9.85 3.16 4.16
N LEU A 11 11.04 3.45 3.61
CA LEU A 11 11.89 2.43 3.00
C LEU A 11 12.46 1.45 4.04
N ILE A 12 12.86 1.95 5.22
CA ILE A 12 13.34 1.10 6.33
C ILE A 12 12.21 0.19 6.82
N VAL A 13 11.02 0.75 7.06
CA VAL A 13 9.86 -0.02 7.54
C VAL A 13 9.42 -1.05 6.50
N ALA A 14 9.40 -0.70 5.22
CA ALA A 14 9.07 -1.63 4.15
C ALA A 14 10.10 -2.77 4.08
N ALA A 15 11.40 -2.45 4.06
CA ALA A 15 12.46 -3.46 4.01
C ALA A 15 12.46 -4.39 5.23
N SER A 16 12.30 -3.86 6.45
CA SER A 16 12.25 -4.66 7.66
C SER A 16 11.03 -5.59 7.69
N SER A 17 9.88 -5.08 7.25
CA SER A 17 8.63 -5.85 7.23
C SER A 17 8.69 -6.98 6.19
N THR A 18 9.17 -6.69 4.98
CA THR A 18 9.33 -7.72 3.93
C THR A 18 10.36 -8.77 4.32
N TYR A 19 11.49 -8.38 4.91
CA TYR A 19 12.49 -9.34 5.39
C TYR A 19 11.93 -10.26 6.51
N TYR A 20 11.20 -9.68 7.48
CA TYR A 20 10.58 -10.45 8.54
C TYR A 20 9.55 -11.46 8.02
N LEU A 21 8.71 -11.04 7.07
CA LEU A 21 7.67 -11.89 6.50
C LEU A 21 8.25 -13.01 5.62
N LEU A 22 9.34 -12.76 4.90
CA LEU A 22 10.07 -13.81 4.17
C LEU A 22 10.70 -14.83 5.14
N GLY A 23 11.12 -14.39 6.32
CA GLY A 23 11.71 -15.26 7.35
C GLY A 23 10.69 -16.12 8.11
N GLN A 24 9.40 -15.77 8.13
CA GLN A 24 8.35 -16.55 8.80
C GLN A 24 7.89 -17.79 8.01
N GLY A 25 8.37 -17.97 6.78
CA GLY A 25 8.12 -19.18 5.98
C GLY A 25 6.77 -19.18 5.26
N SER A 26 6.85 -19.37 3.94
CA SER A 26 5.91 -19.87 2.92
C SER A 26 4.39 -19.62 2.94
N GLU A 27 3.73 -19.32 4.07
CA GLU A 27 2.27 -19.17 4.12
C GLU A 27 1.78 -17.75 3.86
N VAL A 28 2.56 -16.73 4.22
CA VAL A 28 2.10 -15.32 4.16
C VAL A 28 2.64 -14.57 2.96
N LEU A 29 3.91 -14.80 2.58
CA LEU A 29 4.55 -14.18 1.42
C LEU A 29 5.46 -15.19 0.73
N SER A 30 4.93 -15.84 -0.30
CA SER A 30 5.73 -16.60 -1.26
C SER A 30 6.32 -15.65 -2.31
N SER A 31 7.49 -15.96 -2.86
CA SER A 31 8.11 -15.21 -3.96
C SER A 31 7.33 -15.32 -5.29
N GLU A 32 6.19 -16.01 -5.26
CA GLU A 32 5.23 -16.17 -6.34
C GLU A 32 4.23 -15.01 -6.36
N VAL A 33 4.06 -14.40 -7.53
CA VAL A 33 3.00 -13.43 -7.80
C VAL A 33 1.93 -14.08 -8.66
N LEU A 34 0.69 -14.06 -8.18
CA LEU A 34 -0.48 -14.51 -8.91
C LEU A 34 -0.92 -13.42 -9.90
N ILE A 35 -1.08 -13.78 -11.17
CA ILE A 35 -1.65 -12.86 -12.16
C ILE A 35 -3.18 -12.97 -12.14
N PRO A 36 -3.91 -11.89 -11.79
CA PRO A 36 -5.36 -11.94 -11.81
C PRO A 36 -5.87 -12.18 -13.24
N PHE A 37 -7.04 -12.81 -13.38
CA PHE A 37 -7.67 -13.15 -14.67
C PHE A 37 -6.96 -14.21 -15.51
N THR A 38 -5.94 -14.88 -14.96
CA THR A 38 -5.25 -16.00 -15.60
C THR A 38 -5.47 -17.28 -14.79
N ASN A 39 -5.52 -18.44 -15.44
CA ASN A 39 -5.77 -19.75 -14.81
C ASN A 39 -4.63 -20.17 -13.86
N ASN A 40 -4.59 -19.57 -12.67
CA ASN A 40 -3.67 -19.89 -11.58
C ASN A 40 -2.18 -19.79 -11.96
N ILE A 41 -1.85 -18.94 -12.95
CA ILE A 41 -0.45 -18.69 -13.33
C ILE A 41 0.23 -17.93 -12.20
N ARG A 42 1.22 -18.59 -11.61
CA ARG A 42 2.11 -18.07 -10.57
C ARG A 42 3.45 -17.80 -11.23
N VAL A 43 3.90 -16.55 -11.15
CA VAL A 43 5.24 -16.17 -11.60
C VAL A 43 6.13 -16.12 -10.37
N ASP A 44 7.13 -17.00 -10.31
CA ASP A 44 8.15 -16.94 -9.26
C ASP A 44 9.21 -15.88 -9.63
N LEU A 45 9.30 -14.83 -8.82
CA LEU A 45 10.32 -13.78 -8.97
C LEU A 45 11.59 -14.09 -8.16
N GLY A 46 11.57 -15.10 -7.28
CA GLY A 46 12.66 -15.45 -6.38
C GLY A 46 13.20 -14.22 -5.63
N TRP A 47 14.49 -13.94 -5.79
CA TRP A 47 15.15 -12.80 -5.15
C TRP A 47 14.62 -11.42 -5.60
N LEU A 48 14.11 -11.29 -6.83
CA LEU A 48 13.54 -10.04 -7.34
C LEU A 48 12.24 -9.65 -6.63
N PHE A 49 11.62 -10.59 -5.91
CA PHE A 49 10.45 -10.32 -5.09
C PHE A 49 10.72 -9.30 -3.99
N LEU A 50 11.93 -9.29 -3.41
CA LEU A 50 12.30 -8.39 -2.31
C LEU A 50 12.28 -6.91 -2.73
N PRO A 51 13.01 -6.46 -3.78
CA PRO A 51 12.91 -5.08 -4.24
C PRO A 51 11.53 -4.74 -4.82
N PHE A 52 10.84 -5.70 -5.42
CA PHE A 52 9.47 -5.51 -5.93
C PHE A 52 8.47 -5.22 -4.81
N ALA A 53 8.48 -6.01 -3.74
CA ALA A 53 7.60 -5.83 -2.59
C ALA A 53 7.84 -4.48 -1.90
N ILE A 54 9.11 -4.10 -1.71
CA ILE A 54 9.46 -2.80 -1.14
C ILE A 54 8.93 -1.65 -2.02
N PHE A 55 9.07 -1.75 -3.34
CA PHE A 55 8.53 -0.77 -4.28
C PHE A 55 7.00 -0.65 -4.18
N VAL A 56 6.28 -1.77 -4.12
CA VAL A 56 4.81 -1.77 -3.99
C VAL A 56 4.35 -1.17 -2.66
N ILE A 57 5.00 -1.50 -1.55
CA ILE A 57 4.64 -0.99 -0.22
C ILE A 57 4.88 0.53 -0.14
N VAL A 58 6.06 0.99 -0.55
CA VAL A 58 6.39 2.43 -0.50
C VAL A 58 5.56 3.20 -1.54
N GLY A 59 5.38 2.64 -2.74
CA GLY A 59 4.60 3.25 -3.82
C GLY A 59 3.14 3.43 -3.44
N SER A 60 2.49 2.40 -2.91
CA SER A 60 1.09 2.49 -2.44
C SER A 60 0.93 3.48 -1.28
N SER A 61 1.84 3.47 -0.30
CA SER A 61 1.80 4.40 0.84
C SER A 61 1.91 5.87 0.42
N ASN A 62 2.68 6.15 -0.65
CA ASN A 62 2.79 7.51 -1.18
C ASN A 62 1.65 7.85 -2.15
N ALA A 63 1.15 6.88 -2.91
CA ALA A 63 0.02 7.06 -3.83
C ALA A 63 -1.28 7.38 -3.09
N VAL A 64 -1.57 6.68 -1.98
CA VAL A 64 -2.74 6.96 -1.13
C VAL A 64 -2.66 8.38 -0.56
N ASN A 65 -1.49 8.81 -0.08
CA ASN A 65 -1.31 10.18 0.39
C ASN A 65 -1.39 11.24 -0.74
N LEU A 66 -1.13 10.83 -1.99
CA LEU A 66 -1.29 11.69 -3.16
C LEU A 66 -2.76 11.83 -3.57
N THR A 67 -3.57 10.78 -3.40
CA THR A 67 -5.02 10.81 -3.65
C THR A 67 -5.78 11.44 -2.49
N ASP A 68 -5.40 11.16 -1.25
CA ASP A 68 -5.97 11.77 -0.04
C ASP A 68 -5.62 13.27 0.07
N GLY A 69 -4.49 13.69 -0.51
CA GLY A 69 -4.11 15.10 -0.58
C GLY A 69 -5.00 15.95 -1.49
N LEU A 70 -5.78 15.29 -2.37
CA LEU A 70 -6.87 15.88 -3.15
C LEU A 70 -8.24 15.66 -2.46
N ASP A 71 -8.28 14.95 -1.32
CA ASP A 71 -9.47 14.57 -0.54
C ASP A 71 -9.66 15.37 0.75
N GLY A 72 -9.76 16.68 0.58
CA GLY A 72 -10.91 17.36 1.18
C GLY A 72 -12.20 17.20 0.36
N LEU A 73 -12.16 16.59 -0.83
CA LEU A 73 -13.23 16.64 -1.82
C LEU A 73 -13.78 15.27 -2.32
N ALA A 74 -13.00 14.18 -2.48
CA ALA A 74 -13.54 12.94 -3.10
C ALA A 74 -14.07 11.87 -2.13
N ILE A 75 -14.08 12.10 -0.81
CA ILE A 75 -14.98 11.36 0.10
C ILE A 75 -16.46 11.65 -0.23
N CYS A 76 -16.75 12.75 -0.92
CA CYS A 76 -18.09 13.27 -1.18
C CYS A 76 -18.61 12.87 -2.56
N ARG A 77 -18.55 11.58 -2.94
CA ARG A 77 -19.02 11.09 -4.25
C ARG A 77 -20.04 9.95 -4.19
N LEU A 78 -20.76 9.82 -3.07
CA LEU A 78 -22.07 9.16 -3.01
C LEU A 78 -23.03 10.01 -2.15
N ASN A 79 -24.28 10.11 -2.61
CA ASN A 79 -25.35 10.96 -2.08
C ASN A 79 -25.41 11.02 -0.54
N ASP A 80 -25.61 12.24 -0.03
CA ASP A 80 -25.85 12.63 1.37
C ASP A 80 -24.64 12.58 2.31
N CYS A 81 -23.71 13.52 2.14
CA CYS A 81 -22.73 13.85 3.17
C CYS A 81 -23.09 15.20 3.84
N ASN A 82 -23.53 15.17 5.10
CA ASN A 82 -23.80 16.38 5.86
C ASN A 82 -22.54 16.78 6.65
N CYS A 83 -21.80 17.76 6.13
CA CYS A 83 -20.51 18.13 6.70
C CYS A 83 -20.71 19.15 7.84
N LEU A 84 -20.80 18.65 9.08
CA LEU A 84 -20.75 19.48 10.28
C LEU A 84 -19.29 19.66 10.73
N ARG A 85 -18.79 20.88 10.54
CA ARG A 85 -17.58 21.48 11.12
C ARG A 85 -16.42 20.50 11.44
N ASN A 86 -15.78 20.01 10.37
CA ASN A 86 -14.52 19.26 10.30
C ASN A 86 -14.58 17.72 10.34
N PHE A 87 -15.76 17.11 10.29
CA PHE A 87 -15.87 15.67 10.07
C PHE A 87 -17.07 15.40 9.15
N CYS A 88 -16.80 14.92 7.95
CA CYS A 88 -17.85 14.45 7.04
C CYS A 88 -18.15 13.01 7.45
N LEU A 89 -19.30 12.79 8.10
CA LEU A 89 -19.82 11.46 8.43
C LEU A 89 -20.54 10.91 7.19
N CYS A 90 -20.12 9.73 6.74
CA CYS A 90 -20.94 8.88 5.90
C CYS A 90 -21.74 7.98 6.87
N ASP A 91 -23.03 8.25 7.05
CA ASP A 91 -23.90 7.26 7.68
C ASP A 91 -24.05 6.08 6.71
N TRP A 92 -23.78 4.88 7.21
CA TRP A 92 -23.88 3.61 6.48
C TRP A 92 -25.32 3.14 6.31
#